data_AF-A0A848SYV3-F1
#
_entry.id   AF-A0A848SYV3-F1
#
_cell.length_a   1.000
_cell.length_b   1.000
_cell.length_c   1.000
_cell.angle_alpha   90.00
_cell.angle_beta   90.00
_cell.angle_gamma   90.00
#
_symmetry.space_group_name_H-M   'P 1'
#
loop_
_entity.id
_entity.type
_entity.pdbx_description
1 polymer ?
#
loop_
_entity_poly.entity_id
_entity_poly.type
_entity_poly.pdbx_seq_one_letter_code
_entity_poly.pdbx_strand_id
1 'polypeptide(L)'
;MSEKTTNKESIREEIMQVEKEFADMVAREGMEKAFTHFAASNASLMRNNELIEGKEAIKKYMKGKDAKGLSWKPTYIDVAEAGDMAYTYGYYTFTFEDQDGNEIANSGVFHTVWKKENGKWKYVYD
;
A
#
# COMPACT_ATOMS: atom_id res chain seq x y z
N MET A 1 -7.87 21.22 23.18
CA MET A 1 -7.66 19.82 22.71
C MET A 1 -8.53 19.45 21.50
N SER A 2 -9.53 20.24 21.10
CA SER A 2 -10.47 19.87 20.01
C SER A 2 -9.88 19.92 18.59
N GLU A 3 -9.08 20.94 18.24
CA GLU A 3 -8.57 21.10 16.86
C GLU A 3 -7.60 20.00 16.41
N LYS A 4 -6.73 19.50 17.32
CA LYS A 4 -5.78 18.42 17.01
C LYS A 4 -6.49 17.10 16.73
N THR A 5 -7.57 16.79 17.46
CA THR A 5 -8.37 15.57 17.26
C THR A 5 -9.14 15.64 15.94
N THR A 6 -9.76 16.79 15.63
CA THR A 6 -10.46 16.99 14.35
C THR A 6 -9.54 16.83 13.14
N ASN A 7 -8.29 17.31 13.23
CA ASN A 7 -7.30 17.15 12.15
C ASN A 7 -6.92 15.67 11.93
N LYS A 8 -6.68 14.91 12.99
CA LYS A 8 -6.32 13.48 12.87
C LYS A 8 -7.41 12.63 12.22
N GLU A 9 -8.67 12.85 12.53
CA GLU A 9 -9.77 12.13 11.88
C GLU A 9 -9.86 12.45 10.38
N SER A 10 -9.71 13.72 9.99
CA SER A 10 -9.67 14.07 8.56
C SER A 10 -8.49 13.44 7.82
N ILE A 11 -7.32 13.34 8.44
CA ILE A 11 -6.16 12.67 7.85
C ILE A 11 -6.38 11.15 7.80
N ARG A 12 -7.05 10.57 8.80
CA ARG A 12 -7.42 9.14 8.80
C ARG A 12 -8.33 8.82 7.62
N GLU A 13 -9.30 9.67 7.32
CA GLU A 13 -10.16 9.55 6.13
C GLU A 13 -9.35 9.70 4.83
N GLU A 14 -8.40 10.64 4.78
CA GLU A 14 -7.48 10.80 3.64
C GLU A 14 -6.66 9.52 3.41
N ILE A 15 -6.12 8.91 4.46
CA ILE A 15 -5.35 7.65 4.36
C ILE A 15 -6.24 6.49 3.93
N MET A 16 -7.46 6.38 4.44
CA MET A 16 -8.43 5.37 3.98
C MET A 16 -8.72 5.52 2.48
N GLN A 17 -8.84 6.75 2.00
CA GLN A 17 -9.06 7.04 0.58
C GLN A 17 -7.82 6.71 -0.26
N VAL A 18 -6.61 7.03 0.20
CA VAL A 18 -5.34 6.69 -0.47
C VAL A 18 -5.15 5.18 -0.59
N GLU A 19 -5.47 4.41 0.46
CA GLU A 19 -5.44 2.95 0.44
C GLU A 19 -6.39 2.39 -0.63
N LYS A 20 -7.61 2.94 -0.69
CA LYS A 20 -8.59 2.56 -1.71
C LYS A 20 -8.11 2.90 -3.11
N GLU A 21 -7.57 4.10 -3.33
CA GLU A 21 -7.02 4.51 -4.63
C GLU A 21 -5.85 3.62 -5.06
N PHE A 22 -5.03 3.19 -4.10
CA PHE A 22 -3.93 2.27 -4.36
C PHE A 22 -4.45 0.89 -4.81
N ALA A 23 -5.41 0.32 -4.08
CA ALA A 23 -6.06 -0.95 -4.46
C ALA A 23 -6.77 -0.86 -5.83
N ASP A 24 -7.52 0.22 -6.06
CA ASP A 24 -8.22 0.45 -7.32
C ASP A 24 -7.23 0.61 -8.49
N MET A 25 -6.08 1.27 -8.27
CA MET A 25 -5.04 1.42 -9.29
C MET A 25 -4.35 0.09 -9.59
N VAL A 26 -4.14 -0.79 -8.60
CA VAL A 26 -3.67 -2.15 -8.86
C VAL A 26 -4.63 -2.89 -9.78
N ALA A 27 -5.94 -2.85 -9.47
CA ALA A 27 -6.96 -3.54 -10.27
C ALA A 27 -7.07 -2.99 -11.71
N ARG A 28 -6.89 -1.67 -11.89
CA ARG A 28 -7.08 -1.00 -13.18
C ARG A 28 -5.82 -0.93 -14.04
N GLU A 29 -4.65 -0.77 -13.42
CA GLU A 29 -3.39 -0.45 -14.10
C GLU A 29 -2.27 -1.47 -13.83
N GLY A 30 -2.49 -2.45 -12.96
CA GLY A 30 -1.53 -3.48 -12.60
C GLY A 30 -0.57 -3.07 -11.47
N MET A 31 0.09 -4.08 -10.89
CA MET A 31 0.94 -3.91 -9.71
C MET A 31 2.13 -2.99 -9.99
N GLU A 32 2.80 -3.13 -11.14
CA GLU A 32 3.96 -2.31 -11.49
C GLU A 32 3.65 -0.81 -11.42
N LYS A 33 2.57 -0.38 -12.08
CA LYS A 33 2.20 1.04 -12.14
C LYS A 33 1.76 1.55 -10.77
N ALA A 34 0.89 0.81 -10.09
CA ALA A 34 0.33 1.23 -8.81
C ALA A 34 1.41 1.31 -7.71
N PHE A 35 2.17 0.24 -7.49
CA PHE A 35 3.21 0.24 -6.46
C PHE A 35 4.27 1.31 -6.74
N THR A 36 4.67 1.50 -8.00
CA THR A 36 5.62 2.56 -8.36
C THR A 36 5.04 3.97 -8.15
N HIS A 37 3.74 4.15 -8.44
CA HIS A 37 3.05 5.43 -8.26
C HIS A 37 3.04 5.85 -6.80
N PHE A 38 2.63 4.95 -5.89
CA PHE A 38 2.46 5.26 -4.47
C PHE A 38 3.77 5.20 -3.66
N ALA A 39 4.86 4.62 -4.20
CA ALA A 39 6.16 4.61 -3.53
C ALA A 39 6.74 6.03 -3.35
N ALA A 40 7.36 6.29 -2.21
CA ALA A 40 8.37 7.34 -2.07
C ALA A 40 9.62 6.97 -2.89
N SER A 41 10.52 7.93 -3.17
CA SER A 41 11.75 7.65 -3.93
C SER A 41 12.64 6.62 -3.21
N ASN A 42 12.69 6.68 -1.88
CA ASN A 42 13.45 5.82 -0.99
C ASN A 42 12.58 4.75 -0.28
N ALA A 43 11.42 4.41 -0.84
CA ALA A 43 10.54 3.41 -0.25
C ALA A 43 11.21 2.03 -0.16
N SER A 44 10.86 1.26 0.87
CA SER A 44 11.24 -0.14 0.99
C SER A 44 10.01 -1.03 0.85
N LEU A 45 10.17 -2.17 0.17
CA LEU A 45 9.14 -3.18 0.02
C LEU A 45 9.64 -4.49 0.61
N MET A 46 8.95 -5.02 1.61
CA MET A 46 9.26 -6.29 2.27
C MET A 46 8.42 -7.42 1.65
N ARG A 47 9.06 -8.39 1.03
CA ARG A 47 8.39 -9.59 0.49
C ARG A 47 9.22 -10.82 0.82
N ASN A 48 8.62 -11.86 1.38
CA ASN A 48 9.29 -13.14 1.67
C ASN A 48 10.63 -12.99 2.42
N ASN A 49 10.68 -12.10 3.41
CA ASN A 49 11.89 -11.79 4.19
C ASN A 49 13.05 -11.15 3.37
N GLU A 50 12.72 -10.54 2.23
CA GLU A 50 13.62 -9.74 1.40
C GLU A 50 13.16 -8.27 1.40
N LEU A 51 14.12 -7.36 1.57
CA LEU A 51 13.90 -5.92 1.42
C LEU A 51 14.30 -5.46 0.02
N ILE A 52 13.33 -4.92 -0.71
CA ILE A 52 13.53 -4.30 -2.01
C ILE A 52 13.52 -2.79 -1.81
N GLU A 53 14.70 -2.17 -1.93
CA GLU A 53 14.92 -0.78 -1.54
C GLU A 53 14.97 0.16 -2.75
N GLY A 54 14.17 1.22 -2.68
CA GLY A 54 14.10 2.27 -3.70
C GLY A 54 13.05 2.00 -4.78
N LYS A 55 12.43 3.09 -5.26
CA LYS A 55 11.33 3.05 -6.23
C LYS A 55 11.66 2.27 -7.50
N GLU A 56 12.86 2.41 -8.05
CA GLU A 56 13.24 1.69 -9.28
C GLU A 56 13.41 0.19 -9.04
N ALA A 57 13.90 -0.23 -7.85
CA ALA A 57 13.98 -1.63 -7.49
C ALA A 57 12.58 -2.23 -7.31
N ILE A 58 11.66 -1.50 -6.67
CA ILE A 58 10.25 -1.88 -6.53
C ILE A 58 9.59 -2.03 -7.90
N LYS A 59 9.77 -1.05 -8.79
CA LYS A 59 9.26 -1.11 -10.17
C LYS A 59 9.76 -2.36 -10.88
N LYS A 60 11.06 -2.63 -10.81
CA LYS A 60 11.68 -3.82 -11.42
C LYS A 60 11.13 -5.11 -10.81
N TYR A 61 10.94 -5.17 -9.50
CA TYR A 61 10.38 -6.32 -8.80
C TYR A 61 8.93 -6.60 -9.22
N MET A 62 8.13 -5.54 -9.37
CA MET A 62 6.72 -5.65 -9.76
C MET A 62 6.50 -5.94 -11.25
N LYS A 63 7.52 -5.69 -12.08
CA LYS A 63 7.43 -5.91 -13.53
C LYS A 63 7.08 -7.37 -13.84
N GLY A 64 6.01 -7.56 -14.60
CA GLY A 64 5.51 -8.89 -15.00
C GLY A 64 4.85 -9.69 -13.87
N LYS A 65 4.68 -9.09 -12.68
CA LYS A 65 3.83 -9.65 -11.63
C LYS A 65 2.39 -9.17 -11.87
N ASP A 66 1.59 -10.04 -12.46
CA ASP A 66 0.14 -9.85 -12.52
C ASP A 66 -0.51 -10.68 -11.43
N ALA A 67 -1.25 -10.00 -10.56
CA ALA A 67 -2.25 -10.66 -9.74
C ALA A 67 -3.49 -10.87 -10.61
N LYS A 68 -4.06 -12.07 -10.63
CA LYS A 68 -5.43 -12.27 -11.16
C LYS A 68 -6.44 -11.48 -10.30
N GLY A 69 -6.13 -11.36 -9.01
CA GLY A 69 -6.77 -10.42 -8.11
C GLY A 69 -5.85 -10.10 -6.92
N LEU A 70 -5.70 -8.83 -6.58
CA LEU A 70 -5.15 -8.41 -5.30
C LEU A 70 -6.13 -7.42 -4.70
N SER A 71 -6.56 -7.69 -3.48
CA SER A 71 -7.43 -6.79 -2.73
C SER A 71 -6.95 -6.71 -1.30
N TRP A 72 -7.08 -5.54 -0.70
CA TRP A 72 -6.79 -5.33 0.70
C TRP A 72 -7.67 -4.20 1.23
N LYS A 73 -7.82 -4.18 2.56
CA LYS A 73 -8.50 -3.08 3.25
C LYS A 73 -7.87 -2.89 4.63
N PRO A 74 -7.48 -1.67 5.01
CA PRO A 74 -7.00 -1.40 6.35
C PRO A 74 -8.12 -1.67 7.37
N THR A 75 -7.79 -2.44 8.40
CA THR A 75 -8.64 -2.59 9.59
C THR A 75 -8.22 -1.63 10.70
N TYR A 76 -7.01 -1.09 10.59
CA TYR A 76 -6.45 -0.12 11.50
C TYR A 76 -5.71 0.98 10.73
N ILE A 77 -5.82 2.20 11.24
CA ILE A 77 -5.13 3.39 10.76
C ILE A 77 -4.77 4.21 11.99
N ASP A 78 -3.54 4.70 12.06
CA ASP A 78 -3.11 5.71 13.03
C ASP A 78 -2.25 6.76 12.34
N VAL A 79 -2.30 7.98 12.88
CA VAL A 79 -1.72 9.18 12.29
C VAL A 79 -0.81 9.83 13.33
N ALA A 80 0.42 10.10 12.92
CA ALA A 80 1.40 10.81 13.75
C ALA A 80 0.85 12.17 14.18
N GLU A 81 1.27 12.67 15.35
CA GLU A 81 0.79 13.95 15.86
C GLU A 81 1.05 15.15 14.94
N ALA A 82 2.14 15.09 14.17
CA ALA A 82 2.49 16.11 13.19
C ALA A 82 1.62 16.06 11.92
N GLY A 83 0.86 14.98 11.69
CA GLY A 83 -0.03 14.83 10.53
C GLY A 83 0.69 14.60 9.20
N ASP A 84 1.99 14.33 9.22
CA ASP A 84 2.85 14.10 8.05
C ASP A 84 3.22 12.62 7.85
N MET A 85 2.87 11.76 8.80
CA MET A 85 3.05 10.32 8.75
C MET A 85 1.81 9.58 9.24
N ALA A 86 1.58 8.39 8.71
CA ALA A 86 0.54 7.47 9.14
C ALA A 86 1.00 6.03 8.93
N TYR A 87 0.36 5.08 9.59
CA TYR A 87 0.52 3.67 9.25
C TYR A 87 -0.82 2.96 9.23
N THR A 88 -0.90 1.95 8.39
CA THR A 88 -2.09 1.14 8.18
C THR A 88 -1.71 -0.32 8.27
N TYR A 89 -2.63 -1.13 8.76
CA TYR A 89 -2.54 -2.57 8.63
C TYR A 89 -3.93 -3.19 8.56
N GLY A 90 -3.97 -4.40 8.01
CA GLY A 90 -5.19 -5.16 7.84
C GLY A 90 -4.91 -6.40 7.04
N TYR A 91 -5.94 -6.91 6.40
CA TYR A 91 -5.85 -8.16 5.67
C TYR A 91 -5.86 -7.91 4.16
N TYR A 92 -5.09 -8.72 3.45
CA TYR A 92 -5.14 -8.79 2.00
C TYR A 92 -5.52 -10.20 1.56
N THR A 93 -6.10 -10.28 0.37
CA THR A 93 -6.27 -11.52 -0.39
C THR A 93 -5.58 -11.35 -1.73
N PHE A 94 -4.70 -12.29 -2.05
CA PHE A 94 -3.96 -12.36 -3.30
C PHE A 94 -4.33 -13.65 -4.02
N THR A 95 -4.81 -13.49 -5.24
CA THR A 95 -5.30 -14.55 -6.10
C THR A 95 -4.37 -14.72 -7.30
N PHE A 96 -3.93 -15.95 -7.53
CA PHE A 96 -3.07 -16.33 -8.64
C PHE A 96 -3.51 -17.67 -9.22
N GLU A 97 -3.03 -17.97 -10.43
CA GLU A 97 -3.28 -19.24 -11.10
C GLU A 97 -2.10 -20.19 -10.82
N ASP A 98 -2.40 -21.44 -10.48
CA ASP A 98 -1.38 -22.48 -10.35
C ASP A 98 -0.97 -23.05 -11.72
N GLN A 99 -0.10 -24.07 -11.71
CA GLN A 99 0.40 -24.69 -12.94
C GLN A 99 -0.68 -25.46 -13.71
N ASP A 100 -1.78 -25.82 -13.05
CA ASP A 100 -2.89 -26.60 -13.60
C ASP A 100 -4.06 -25.71 -14.05
N GLY A 101 -3.92 -24.38 -13.93
CA GLY A 101 -4.95 -23.41 -14.31
C GLY A 101 -5.99 -23.14 -13.22
N ASN A 102 -5.79 -23.65 -12.00
CA ASN A 102 -6.73 -23.42 -10.91
C ASN A 102 -6.45 -22.08 -10.24
N GLU A 103 -7.52 -21.38 -9.87
CA GLU A 103 -7.43 -20.15 -9.09
C GLU A 103 -7.18 -20.47 -7.61
N ILE A 104 -6.05 -20.01 -7.09
CA ILE A 104 -5.68 -20.12 -5.67
C ILE A 104 -5.68 -18.73 -5.04
N ALA A 105 -6.34 -18.62 -3.88
CA ALA A 105 -6.35 -17.42 -3.06
C ALA A 105 -5.55 -17.63 -1.78
N ASN A 106 -4.59 -16.74 -1.54
CA ASN A 106 -3.84 -16.64 -0.28
C ASN A 106 -4.26 -15.38 0.46
N SER A 107 -4.43 -15.47 1.77
CA SER A 107 -4.67 -14.32 2.64
C SER A 107 -3.50 -14.09 3.59
N GLY A 108 -3.29 -12.83 3.95
CA GLY A 108 -2.24 -12.44 4.87
C GLY A 108 -2.52 -11.09 5.51
N VAL A 109 -1.52 -10.57 6.21
CA VAL A 109 -1.54 -9.23 6.81
C VAL A 109 -0.61 -8.32 6.01
N PHE A 110 -1.07 -7.12 5.70
CA PHE A 110 -0.22 -6.06 5.17
C PHE A 110 0.07 -5.01 6.24
N HIS A 111 1.14 -4.26 6.05
CA HIS A 111 1.45 -3.08 6.85
C HIS A 111 2.10 -2.04 5.95
N THR A 112 1.44 -0.90 5.78
CA THR A 112 1.97 0.20 4.99
C THR A 112 2.26 1.40 5.89
N VAL A 113 3.48 1.95 5.78
CA VAL A 113 3.87 3.19 6.44
C VAL A 113 3.87 4.31 5.41
N TRP A 114 3.07 5.34 5.67
CA TRP A 114 2.82 6.46 4.79
C TRP A 114 3.52 7.73 5.28
N LYS A 115 4.01 8.52 4.32
CA LYS A 115 4.56 9.86 4.54
C LYS A 115 3.94 10.84 3.55
N LYS A 116 3.61 12.04 4.00
CA LYS A 116 3.10 13.11 3.14
C LYS A 116 4.26 13.89 2.54
N GLU A 117 4.37 13.85 1.21
CA GLU A 117 5.41 14.54 0.43
C GLU A 117 4.75 15.50 -0.56
N ASN A 118 5.00 16.80 -0.42
CA ASN A 118 4.42 17.84 -1.28
C ASN A 118 2.89 17.72 -1.41
N GLY A 119 2.21 17.44 -0.29
CA GLY A 119 0.75 17.29 -0.23
C GLY A 119 0.22 15.95 -0.74
N LYS A 120 1.07 14.99 -1.14
CA LYS A 120 0.67 13.66 -1.59
C LYS A 120 1.19 12.59 -0.65
N TRP A 121 0.35 11.62 -0.30
CA TRP A 121 0.79 10.47 0.47
C TRP A 121 1.59 9.50 -0.39
N LYS A 122 2.73 9.06 0.14
CA LYS A 122 3.62 8.06 -0.44
C LYS A 122 3.99 7.05 0.62
N TYR A 123 3.97 5.76 0.30
CA TYR A 123 4.47 4.78 1.25
C TYR A 123 6.00 4.82 1.27
N VAL A 124 6.56 4.74 2.48
CA VAL A 124 8.00 4.62 2.73
C VAL A 124 8.38 3.18 3.10
N TYR A 125 7.40 2.38 3.54
CA TYR A 125 7.55 0.95 3.82
C TYR A 125 6.23 0.24 3.48
N ASP A 126 6.29 -0.91 2.83
CA ASP A 126 5.16 -1.79 2.51
C ASP A 126 5.55 -3.27 2.44
#